data_AF-A0A382WCE6-F1
#
_entry.id   AF-A0A382WCE6-F1
#
_cell.length_a   1.000
_cell.length_b   1.000
_cell.length_c   1.000
_cell.angle_alpha   90.00
_cell.angle_beta   90.00
_cell.angle_gamma   90.00
#
_symmetry.space_group_name_H-M   'P 1'
#
loop_
_entity.id
_entity.type
_entity.pdbx_description
1 polymer ?
#
loop_
_entity_poly.entity_id
_entity_poly.type
_entity_poly.pdbx_seq_one_letter_code
_entity_poly.pdbx_strand_id
1 'polypeptide(L)' 'MKIINKILVIFFALLLNTNLALSGEKWDMALAYGAGNFHSANATEFAKNVTVKSDGKLTIFTHPGG' A
#
# COMPACT_ATOMS: atom_id res chain seq x y z
N MET A 1 19.17 17.52 -35.91
CA MET A 1 19.77 16.91 -34.70
C MET A 1 19.55 17.71 -33.42
N LYS A 2 19.85 19.03 -33.36
CA LYS A 2 19.75 19.82 -32.11
C LYS A 2 18.35 19.84 -31.46
N ILE A 3 17.26 19.91 -32.25
CA ILE A 3 15.88 19.90 -31.74
C ILE A 3 15.49 18.51 -31.20
N ILE A 4 15.88 17.45 -31.92
CA ILE A 4 15.63 16.06 -31.51
C ILE A 4 16.33 15.77 -30.18
N ASN A 5 17.59 16.21 -30.02
CA ASN A 5 18.32 16.04 -28.75
C ASN A 5 17.64 16.78 -27.59
N LYS A 6 17.09 17.98 -27.83
CA LYS A 6 16.35 18.73 -26.80
C LYS A 6 15.07 18.02 -26.38
N ILE A 7 14.30 17.49 -27.34
CA ILE A 7 13.09 16.71 -27.08
C ILE A 7 13.45 15.46 -26.26
N LEU A 8 14.54 14.78 -26.62
CA LEU A 8 15.01 13.59 -25.92
C LEU A 8 15.39 13.90 -24.46
N VAL A 9 16.07 15.01 -24.22
CA VAL A 9 16.45 15.47 -22.87
C VAL A 9 15.21 15.81 -22.02
N ILE A 10 14.22 16.50 -22.60
CA ILE A 10 12.96 16.83 -21.89
C ILE A 10 12.18 15.56 -21.56
N PHE A 11 12.10 14.60 -22.49
CA PHE A 11 11.44 13.31 -22.27
C PHE A 11 12.10 12.51 -21.15
N PHE A 12 13.44 12.43 -21.15
CA PHE A 12 14.19 11.76 -20.09
C PHE A 12 14.03 12.44 -18.73
N ALA A 13 14.05 13.78 -18.70
CA ALA A 13 13.80 14.54 -17.48
C ALA A 13 12.39 14.27 -16.91
N LEU A 14 11.36 14.14 -17.77
CA LEU A 14 10.00 13.83 -17.33
C LEU A 14 9.88 12.42 -16.70
N LEU A 15 10.57 11.43 -17.30
CA LEU A 15 10.62 10.06 -16.78
C LEU A 15 11.30 9.96 -15.40
N LEU A 16 12.31 10.78 -15.14
CA LEU A 16 13.02 10.81 -13.85
C LEU A 16 12.19 11.41 -12.71
N ASN A 17 11.09 12.10 -13.01
CA ASN A 17 10.21 12.70 -11.99
C ASN A 17 9.03 11.81 -11.57
N THR A 18 8.86 10.64 -12.19
CA THR A 18 7.82 9.70 -11.78
C THR A 18 8.29 8.91 -10.57
N ASN A 19 8.08 9.46 -9.37
CA ASN A 19 8.16 8.71 -8.12
C ASN A 19 6.98 7.73 -8.05
N LEU A 20 7.10 6.61 -8.76
CA LEU A 20 6.19 5.47 -8.61
C LEU A 20 6.56 4.73 -7.31
N ALA A 21 6.16 5.30 -6.17
CA ALA A 21 6.08 4.55 -4.92
C ALA A 21 4.92 3.56 -5.02
N LEU A 22 5.14 2.46 -5.74
CA LEU A 22 4.16 1.39 -6.01
C LEU A 22 4.16 0.30 -4.92
N SER A 23 4.87 0.49 -3.81
CA SER A 23 4.83 -0.48 -2.71
C SER A 23 3.64 -0.16 -1.80
N GLY A 24 2.68 -1.07 -1.73
CA GLY A 24 1.66 -1.04 -0.67
C GLY A 24 2.33 -1.15 0.70
N GLU A 25 1.95 -0.27 1.61
CA GLU A 25 2.38 -0.27 3.00
C GLU A 25 1.76 -1.46 3.74
N LYS A 26 2.52 -2.08 4.65
CA LYS A 26 2.09 -3.25 5.44
C LYS A 26 2.20 -2.95 6.92
N TRP A 27 1.10 -3.12 7.64
CA TRP A 27 1.06 -2.98 9.10
C TRP A 27 0.71 -4.31 9.75
N ASP A 28 1.36 -4.59 10.87
CA ASP A 28 1.03 -5.72 11.73
C ASP A 28 0.21 -5.24 12.92
N MET A 29 -0.93 -5.88 13.16
CA MET A 29 -1.89 -5.52 14.20
C MET A 29 -2.08 -6.69 15.16
N ALA A 30 -1.37 -6.65 16.29
CA ALA A 30 -1.57 -7.59 17.39
C ALA A 30 -2.94 -7.39 18.04
N LEU A 31 -3.65 -8.49 18.32
CA LEU A 31 -4.97 -8.48 18.95
C LEU A 31 -4.95 -9.37 20.19
N ALA A 32 -5.39 -8.83 21.31
CA ALA A 32 -5.34 -9.51 22.61
C ALA A 32 -6.25 -10.75 22.71
N TYR A 33 -7.30 -10.83 21.88
CA TYR A 33 -8.25 -11.93 21.91
C TYR A 33 -7.98 -12.94 20.79
N GLY A 34 -8.28 -14.22 21.03
CA GLY A 34 -8.18 -15.26 20.02
C GLY A 34 -9.08 -15.01 18.80
N ALA A 35 -8.79 -15.68 17.68
CA ALA A 35 -9.45 -15.43 16.39
C ALA A 35 -10.98 -15.57 16.41
N GLY A 36 -11.51 -16.45 17.26
CA GLY A 36 -12.97 -16.66 17.41
C GLY A 36 -13.69 -15.58 18.23
N ASN A 37 -12.97 -14.66 18.88
CA ASN A 37 -13.60 -13.55 19.61
C ASN A 37 -14.12 -12.48 18.63
N PHE A 38 -15.29 -11.91 18.92
CA PHE A 38 -15.94 -10.93 18.05
C PHE A 38 -15.09 -9.67 17.80
N HIS A 39 -14.25 -9.25 18.75
CA HIS A 39 -13.32 -8.14 18.54
C HIS A 39 -12.27 -8.47 17.47
N SER A 40 -11.71 -9.67 17.50
CA SER A 40 -10.70 -10.11 16.54
C SER A 40 -11.28 -10.37 15.15
N ALA A 41 -12.51 -10.90 15.09
CA ALA A 41 -13.25 -11.00 13.84
C ALA A 41 -13.53 -9.63 13.21
N ASN A 42 -13.98 -8.66 14.03
CA ASN A 42 -14.25 -7.29 13.57
C ASN A 42 -12.97 -6.58 13.09
N ALA A 43 -11.84 -6.78 13.80
CA ALA A 43 -10.54 -6.23 13.39
C ALA A 43 -10.06 -6.80 12.05
N THR A 44 -10.35 -8.09 11.78
CA THR A 44 -10.03 -8.73 10.50
C THR A 44 -10.87 -8.15 9.36
N GLU A 45 -12.16 -7.92 9.58
CA GLU A 45 -13.03 -7.27 8.59
C GLU A 45 -12.63 -5.79 8.37
N PHE A 46 -12.22 -5.08 9.41
CA PHE A 46 -11.63 -3.75 9.29
C PHE A 46 -10.38 -3.75 8.40
N ALA A 47 -9.43 -4.65 8.65
CA ALA A 47 -8.20 -4.77 7.87
C ALA A 47 -8.47 -5.06 6.38
N LYS A 48 -9.44 -5.93 6.08
CA LYS A 48 -9.91 -6.19 4.72
C LYS A 48 -10.48 -4.93 4.07
N ASN A 49 -11.33 -4.20 4.79
CA ASN A 49 -11.93 -2.96 4.28
C ASN A 49 -10.90 -1.87 4.01
N VAL A 50 -9.86 -1.75 4.84
CA VAL A 50 -8.73 -0.84 4.60
C VAL A 50 -7.99 -1.21 3.32
N THR A 51 -7.72 -2.50 3.12
CA THR A 51 -7.03 -2.99 1.91
C THR A 51 -7.83 -2.65 0.65
N VAL A 52 -9.14 -2.93 0.65
CA VAL A 52 -10.02 -2.62 -0.49
C VAL A 52 -10.12 -1.12 -0.74
N LYS A 53 -10.38 -0.32 0.30
CA LYS A 53 -10.59 1.13 0.15
C LYS A 53 -9.31 1.91 -0.15
N SER A 54 -8.15 1.32 0.09
CA SER A 54 -6.85 1.90 -0.26
C SER A 54 -6.33 1.46 -1.63
N ASP A 55 -7.11 0.68 -2.41
CA ASP A 55 -6.63 0.04 -3.64
C ASP A 55 -5.37 -0.80 -3.42
N GLY A 56 -5.27 -1.47 -2.27
CA GLY A 56 -4.11 -2.25 -1.87
C GLY A 56 -2.89 -1.43 -1.44
N LYS A 57 -3.00 -0.10 -1.38
CA LYS A 57 -1.89 0.77 -0.93
C LYS A 57 -1.58 0.62 0.56
N LEU A 58 -2.53 0.12 1.35
CA LEU A 58 -2.31 -0.25 2.75
C LEU A 58 -2.95 -1.62 3.03
N THR A 59 -2.14 -2.58 3.47
CA THR A 59 -2.59 -3.89 3.94
C THR A 59 -2.29 -4.02 5.43
N ILE A 60 -3.26 -4.47 6.20
CA ILE A 60 -3.08 -4.74 7.64
C ILE A 60 -3.20 -6.25 7.87
N PHE A 61 -2.21 -6.84 8.54
CA PHE A 61 -2.23 -8.23 8.97
C PHE A 61 -2.66 -8.30 10.44
N THR A 62 -3.71 -9.04 10.73
CA THR A 62 -4.17 -9.28 12.10
C THR A 62 -3.47 -10.49 12.71
N HIS A 63 -2.98 -10.32 13.94
CA HIS A 63 -2.33 -11.36 14.74
C HIS A 63 -3.12 -11.58 16.04
N PRO A 64 -4.17 -12.41 16.01
CA PRO A 64 -5.00 -12.66 17.19
C PRO A 64 -4.37 -13.64 18.17
N GLY A 65 -4.62 -13.41 19.46
CA GLY A 65 -4.25 -14.32 20.53
C GLY A 65 -3.03 -13.90 21.35
N GLY A 66 -2.49 -12.70 21.11
CA GLY A 66 -1.24 -12.23 21.72
C GLY A 66 -0.03 -12.83 21.03
#